data_AF-A0A380FNV0-F1
#
_entry.id   AF-A0A380FNV0-F1
#
_cell.length_a   1.000
_cell.length_b   1.000
_cell.length_c   1.000
_cell.angle_alpha   90.00
_cell.angle_beta   90.00
_cell.angle_gamma   90.00
#
_symmetry.space_group_name_H-M   'P 1'
#
loop_
_entity.id
_entity.type
_entity.pdbx_description
1 polymer ?
#
loop_
_entity_poly.entity_id
_entity_poly.type
_entity_poly.pdbx_seq_one_letter_code
_entity_poly.pdbx_strand_id
1 'polypeptide(L)'
;MLSFDDIVENKKQLKFNNKQGAEFLPKTYKSKEGAAVIMNSNYAIDNGLTPHKDAIAVEGKSSPFANIIAVQKGHKGDKKYQELLKVLQSKDMKSFIKKKYGQDVIPYEK
;
A
#
# COMPACT_ATOMS: atom_id res chain seq x y z
N MET A 1 1.96 -14.04 -14.00
CA MET A 1 2.14 -12.74 -13.32
C MET A 1 2.53 -11.76 -14.39
N LEU A 2 1.85 -10.62 -14.49
CA LEU A 2 2.13 -9.62 -15.52
C LEU A 2 3.41 -8.84 -15.18
N SER A 3 4.09 -8.37 -16.21
CA SER A 3 5.37 -7.64 -16.21
C SER A 3 5.33 -6.50 -17.23
N PHE A 4 6.43 -5.72 -17.34
CA PHE A 4 6.52 -4.68 -18.37
C PHE A 4 6.56 -5.25 -19.80
N ASP A 5 6.99 -6.49 -19.97
CA ASP A 5 7.04 -7.16 -21.28
C ASP A 5 5.63 -7.52 -21.80
N ASP A 6 4.64 -7.53 -20.91
CA ASP A 6 3.23 -7.77 -21.25
C ASP A 6 2.49 -6.50 -21.73
N ILE A 7 3.18 -5.35 -21.85
CA ILE A 7 2.59 -4.10 -22.34
C ILE A 7 2.37 -4.19 -23.85
N VAL A 8 1.11 -4.29 -24.26
CA VAL A 8 0.70 -4.35 -25.67
C VAL A 8 0.82 -3.01 -26.40
N GLU A 9 0.67 -1.88 -25.70
CA GLU A 9 0.72 -0.54 -26.30
C GLU A 9 1.31 0.50 -25.35
N ASN A 10 2.24 1.32 -25.86
CA ASN A 10 2.88 2.41 -25.13
C ASN A 10 2.92 3.70 -25.98
N LYS A 11 1.76 4.32 -26.21
CA LYS A 11 1.61 5.54 -27.03
C LYS A 11 2.53 6.69 -26.61
N LYS A 12 2.82 6.79 -25.32
CA LYS A 12 3.66 7.86 -24.73
C LYS A 12 5.14 7.49 -24.65
N GLN A 13 5.54 6.30 -25.12
CA GLN A 13 6.91 5.78 -25.06
C GLN A 13 7.51 5.89 -23.65
N LEU A 14 6.69 5.61 -22.63
CA LEU A 14 7.09 5.65 -21.23
C LEU A 14 8.24 4.67 -20.98
N LYS A 15 9.22 5.11 -20.18
CA LYS A 15 10.32 4.28 -19.69
C LYS A 15 10.07 3.94 -18.23
N PHE A 16 10.28 2.68 -17.86
CA PHE A 16 10.06 2.19 -16.50
C PHE A 16 11.40 1.90 -15.83
N ASN A 17 11.57 2.38 -14.60
CA ASN A 17 12.70 2.03 -13.74
C ASN A 17 12.17 1.30 -12.50
N ASN A 18 12.49 0.01 -12.39
CA ASN A 18 12.08 -0.88 -11.29
C ASN A 18 13.27 -1.43 -10.50
N LYS A 19 14.45 -0.80 -10.61
CA LYS A 19 15.68 -1.29 -9.98
C LYS A 19 15.84 -0.82 -8.53
N GLN A 20 14.98 0.09 -8.09
CA GLN A 20 15.10 0.75 -6.79
C GLN A 20 14.19 0.07 -5.76
N GLY A 21 14.71 -0.12 -4.55
CA GLY A 21 13.93 -0.59 -3.41
C GLY A 21 12.80 0.39 -3.06
N ALA A 22 11.67 -0.16 -2.60
CA ALA A 22 10.45 0.60 -2.33
C ALA A 22 10.67 1.72 -1.28
N GLU A 23 11.56 1.47 -0.32
CA GLU A 23 11.96 2.40 0.73
C GLU A 23 12.63 3.68 0.23
N PHE A 24 13.21 3.67 -0.98
CA PHE A 24 13.88 4.84 -1.55
C PHE A 24 12.96 5.69 -2.44
N LEU A 25 11.79 5.19 -2.80
CA LEU A 25 10.83 5.89 -3.66
C LEU A 25 10.40 7.27 -3.12
N PRO A 26 10.23 7.49 -1.80
CA PRO A 26 9.99 8.84 -1.26
C PRO A 26 11.10 9.83 -1.61
N LYS A 27 12.36 9.39 -1.59
CA LYS A 27 13.51 10.21 -1.99
C LYS A 27 13.46 10.49 -3.48
N THR A 28 13.20 9.48 -4.31
CA THR A 28 13.07 9.63 -5.77
C THR A 28 12.00 10.65 -6.14
N TYR A 29 10.85 10.61 -5.44
CA TYR A 29 9.77 11.59 -5.59
C TYR A 29 10.22 13.01 -5.22
N LYS A 30 10.82 13.20 -4.03
CA LYS A 30 11.32 14.51 -3.56
C LYS A 30 12.40 15.09 -4.47
N SER A 31 13.21 14.22 -5.06
CA SER A 31 14.33 14.56 -5.95
C SER A 31 13.90 14.82 -7.39
N LYS A 32 12.62 14.56 -7.73
CA LYS A 32 12.05 14.73 -9.08
C LYS A 32 12.81 13.96 -10.16
N GLU A 33 13.31 12.78 -9.83
CA GLU A 33 14.13 11.95 -10.74
C GLU A 33 13.31 11.32 -11.90
N GLY A 34 11.98 11.39 -11.85
CA GLY A 34 11.11 10.87 -12.89
C GLY A 34 9.80 11.66 -13.01
N ALA A 35 9.07 11.42 -14.09
CA ALA A 35 7.78 12.08 -14.35
C ALA A 35 6.69 11.69 -13.33
N ALA A 36 6.76 10.46 -12.81
CA ALA A 36 5.89 9.96 -11.75
C ALA A 36 6.61 8.87 -10.95
N VAL A 37 6.21 8.67 -9.70
CA VAL A 37 6.71 7.61 -8.83
C VAL A 37 5.52 6.83 -8.30
N ILE A 38 5.50 5.52 -8.52
CA ILE A 38 4.49 4.60 -7.96
C ILE A 38 5.03 4.13 -6.62
N MET A 39 4.31 4.37 -5.52
CA MET A 39 4.80 4.16 -4.15
C MET A 39 3.71 3.55 -3.27
N ASN A 40 4.09 2.65 -2.35
CA ASN A 40 3.16 2.15 -1.34
C ASN A 40 2.74 3.26 -0.37
N SER A 41 1.48 3.23 0.08
CA SER A 41 0.93 4.23 0.99
C SER A 41 1.67 4.35 2.31
N ASN A 42 2.23 3.27 2.86
CA ASN A 42 2.99 3.33 4.11
C ASN A 42 4.23 4.23 3.96
N TYR A 43 5.01 4.09 2.88
CA TYR A 43 6.18 4.93 2.64
C TYR A 43 5.82 6.39 2.38
N ALA A 44 4.69 6.63 1.69
CA ALA A 44 4.18 7.97 1.46
C ALA A 44 3.78 8.66 2.79
N ILE A 45 2.97 7.98 3.61
CA ILE A 45 2.49 8.49 4.90
C ILE A 45 3.66 8.76 5.85
N ASP A 46 4.61 7.83 5.97
CA ASP A 46 5.81 7.99 6.81
C ASP A 46 6.69 9.17 6.37
N ASN A 47 6.57 9.61 5.12
CA ASN A 47 7.29 10.75 4.55
C ASN A 47 6.48 12.05 4.49
N GLY A 48 5.32 12.10 5.15
CA GLY A 48 4.47 13.28 5.27
C GLY A 48 3.59 13.55 4.05
N LEU A 49 3.45 12.58 3.13
CA LEU A 49 2.54 12.67 2.01
C LEU A 49 1.16 12.10 2.39
N THR A 50 0.12 12.69 1.83
CA THR A 50 -1.26 12.27 1.95
C THR A 50 -1.71 11.67 0.62
N PRO A 51 -1.74 10.33 0.46
CA PRO A 51 -2.00 9.67 -0.82
C PRO A 51 -3.22 10.20 -1.58
N HIS A 52 -4.37 10.41 -0.92
CA HIS A 52 -5.58 10.92 -1.57
C HIS A 52 -5.52 12.38 -2.00
N LYS A 53 -4.52 13.15 -1.56
CA LYS A 53 -4.33 14.57 -1.94
C LYS A 53 -3.15 14.77 -2.89
N ASP A 54 -2.04 14.11 -2.60
CA ASP A 54 -0.77 14.37 -3.27
C ASP A 54 -0.55 13.47 -4.48
N ALA A 55 -1.22 12.32 -4.55
CA ALA A 55 -1.06 11.43 -5.69
C ALA A 55 -1.85 11.93 -6.91
N ILE A 56 -1.20 11.89 -8.07
CA ILE A 56 -1.84 12.20 -9.37
C ILE A 56 -2.79 11.09 -9.84
N ALA A 57 -2.69 9.89 -9.27
CA ALA A 57 -3.55 8.75 -9.49
C ALA A 57 -3.50 7.83 -8.26
N VAL A 58 -4.64 7.25 -7.88
CA VAL A 58 -4.77 6.33 -6.74
C VAL A 58 -5.49 5.06 -7.19
N GLU A 59 -5.05 3.89 -6.70
CA GLU A 59 -5.74 2.63 -6.96
C GLU A 59 -7.17 2.65 -6.40
N GLY A 60 -8.11 2.05 -7.14
CA GLY A 60 -9.50 1.96 -6.72
C GLY A 60 -9.70 1.16 -5.42
N LYS A 61 -10.84 1.39 -4.75
CA LYS A 61 -11.18 0.76 -3.46
C LYS A 61 -11.40 -0.76 -3.54
N SER A 62 -11.55 -1.33 -4.74
CA SER A 62 -11.72 -2.77 -4.98
C SER A 62 -10.40 -3.53 -5.14
N SER A 63 -9.31 -2.97 -4.62
CA SER A 63 -7.97 -3.57 -4.70
C SER A 63 -7.91 -4.96 -4.05
N PRO A 64 -7.30 -5.97 -4.69
CA PRO A 64 -7.10 -7.29 -4.09
C PRO A 64 -6.02 -7.31 -3.00
N PHE A 65 -5.32 -6.18 -2.75
CA PHE A 65 -4.10 -6.11 -1.95
C PHE A 65 -4.35 -5.77 -0.46
N ALA A 66 -5.19 -6.53 0.23
CA ALA A 66 -5.36 -6.38 1.67
C ALA A 66 -4.09 -6.80 2.44
N ASN A 67 -3.59 -5.94 3.33
CA ASN A 67 -2.51 -6.29 4.25
C ASN A 67 -2.95 -7.41 5.21
N ILE A 68 -2.06 -8.37 5.48
CA ILE A 68 -2.35 -9.57 6.27
C ILE A 68 -1.44 -9.70 7.49
N ILE A 69 -1.89 -10.49 8.47
CA ILE A 69 -1.01 -11.06 9.49
C ILE A 69 -0.45 -12.38 8.95
N ALA A 70 0.87 -12.46 8.80
CA ALA A 70 1.56 -13.69 8.44
C ALA A 70 2.14 -14.35 9.70
N VAL A 71 1.99 -15.67 9.81
CA VAL A 71 2.59 -16.48 10.89
C VAL A 71 3.30 -17.67 10.27
N GLN A 72 4.26 -18.25 10.99
CA GLN A 72 4.92 -19.47 10.56
C GLN A 72 3.92 -20.62 10.41
N LYS A 73 4.23 -21.57 9.52
CA LYS A 73 3.39 -22.76 9.30
C LYS A 73 3.21 -23.52 10.62
N GLY A 74 1.98 -23.97 10.90
CA GLY A 74 1.61 -24.63 12.15
C GLY A 74 1.07 -23.69 13.23
N HIS A 75 1.36 -22.39 13.15
CA HIS A 75 0.99 -21.43 14.18
C HIS A 75 -0.33 -20.67 13.95
N LYS A 76 -1.04 -20.94 12.84
CA LYS A 76 -2.30 -20.25 12.52
C LYS A 76 -3.35 -20.40 13.63
N GLY A 77 -3.33 -21.51 14.37
CA GLY A 77 -4.26 -21.78 15.46
C GLY A 77 -3.87 -21.22 16.83
N ASP A 78 -2.67 -20.65 16.98
CA ASP A 78 -2.21 -20.21 18.30
C ASP A 78 -3.12 -19.09 18.83
N LYS A 79 -3.53 -19.23 20.09
CA LYS A 79 -4.44 -18.30 20.77
C LYS A 79 -3.99 -16.84 20.66
N LYS A 80 -2.69 -16.58 20.83
CA LYS A 80 -2.10 -15.22 20.73
C LYS A 80 -2.34 -14.54 19.38
N TYR A 81 -2.25 -15.28 18.27
CA TYR A 81 -2.46 -14.70 16.93
C TYR A 81 -3.94 -14.53 16.62
N GLN A 82 -4.79 -15.42 17.13
CA GLN A 82 -6.25 -15.28 17.03
C GLN A 82 -6.76 -14.08 17.83
N GLU A 83 -6.21 -13.83 19.02
CA GLU A 83 -6.54 -12.65 19.82
C GLU A 83 -6.07 -11.36 19.15
N LEU A 84 -4.84 -11.34 18.61
CA LEU A 84 -4.34 -10.20 17.82
C LEU A 84 -5.27 -9.90 16.63
N LEU A 85 -5.64 -10.92 15.86
CA LEU A 85 -6.54 -10.75 14.71
C LEU A 85 -7.88 -10.13 15.13
N LYS A 86 -8.48 -10.61 16.22
CA LYS A 86 -9.74 -10.06 16.77
C LYS A 86 -9.60 -8.59 17.17
N VAL A 87 -8.51 -8.22 17.82
CA VAL A 87 -8.25 -6.82 18.21
C VAL A 87 -8.08 -5.94 16.97
N LEU A 88 -7.30 -6.38 15.98
CA LEU A 88 -7.08 -5.62 14.74
C LEU A 88 -8.36 -5.48 13.89
N GLN A 89 -9.31 -6.41 14.01
CA GLN A 89 -10.61 -6.36 13.31
C GLN A 89 -11.75 -5.76 14.15
N SER A 90 -11.46 -5.32 15.37
CA SER A 90 -12.46 -4.75 16.28
C SER A 90 -13.06 -3.43 15.76
N LYS A 91 -14.28 -3.09 16.21
CA LYS A 91 -14.92 -1.80 15.88
C LYS A 91 -14.06 -0.60 16.29
N ASP A 92 -13.41 -0.70 17.45
CA ASP A 92 -12.53 0.36 17.97
C ASP A 92 -11.32 0.55 17.07
N MET A 93 -10.67 -0.54 16.64
CA MET A 93 -9.54 -0.45 15.71
C MET A 93 -9.97 0.10 14.34
N LYS A 94 -11.09 -0.37 13.79
CA LYS A 94 -11.64 0.18 12.54
C LYS A 94 -11.92 1.67 12.64
N SER A 95 -12.46 2.12 13.78
CA SER A 95 -12.76 3.53 14.03
C SER A 95 -11.48 4.36 14.19
N PHE A 96 -10.49 3.81 14.90
CA PHE A 96 -9.16 4.42 15.00
C PHE A 96 -8.51 4.61 13.62
N ILE A 97 -8.51 3.57 12.77
CA ILE A 97 -7.94 3.64 11.42
C ILE A 97 -8.62 4.75 10.60
N LYS A 98 -9.97 4.76 10.57
CA LYS A 98 -10.74 5.78 9.85
C LYS A 98 -10.45 7.19 10.37
N LYS A 99 -10.32 7.37 11.69
CA LYS A 99 -10.02 8.67 12.30
C LYS A 99 -8.59 9.14 12.04
N LYS A 100 -7.62 8.23 12.12
CA LYS A 100 -6.18 8.56 12.05
C LYS A 100 -5.70 8.75 10.62
N TYR A 101 -6.19 7.93 9.70
CA TYR A 101 -5.70 7.85 8.32
C TYR A 101 -6.76 8.21 7.27
N GLY A 102 -8.00 8.49 7.67
CA GLY A 102 -9.06 8.89 6.75
C GLY A 102 -9.33 7.82 5.68
N GLN A 103 -9.17 8.21 4.43
CA GLN A 103 -9.34 7.33 3.27
C GLN A 103 -8.03 6.75 2.72
N ASP A 104 -6.87 7.11 3.30
CA ASP A 104 -5.55 6.62 2.86
C ASP A 104 -5.25 5.20 3.35
N VAL A 105 -5.92 4.78 4.43
CA VAL A 105 -5.88 3.40 4.95
C VAL A 105 -7.30 2.92 5.13
N ILE A 106 -7.66 1.90 4.35
CA ILE A 106 -9.00 1.29 4.38
C ILE A 106 -8.95 0.09 5.32
N PRO A 107 -9.70 0.09 6.44
CA PRO A 107 -9.76 -1.08 7.30
C PRO A 107 -10.45 -2.23 6.58
N TYR A 108 -10.04 -3.45 6.89
CA TYR A 108 -10.67 -4.64 6.33
C TYR A 108 -12.12 -4.76 6.80
N GLU A 109 -13.04 -4.85 5.84
CA GLU A 109 -14.46 -5.11 6.07
C GLU A 109 -14.76 -6.54 5.54
N LYS A 110 -14.78 -7.52 6.46
CA LYS A 110 -15.47 -8.80 6.30
C LYS A 110 -16.21 -9.14 7.57
#